data_AF-A0A060NUG7-F1
#
_entry.id   AF-A0A060NUG7-F1
#
_cell.length_a   1.000
_cell.length_b   1.000
_cell.length_c   1.000
_cell.angle_alpha   90.00
_cell.angle_beta   90.00
_cell.angle_gamma   90.00
#
_symmetry.space_group_name_H-M   'P 1'
#
loop_
_entity.id
_entity.type
_entity.pdbx_description
1 polymer ?
#
loop_
_entity_poly.entity_id
_entity_poly.type
_entity_poly.pdbx_seq_one_letter_code
_entity_poly.pdbx_strand_id
1 'polypeptide(L)'
;MSSSAYYTTLEVAKMLGMAVRSVQLMVDRGDLQAWKTPGGHRRITRDSLERWIKGSRAGVTGVAAMHGGASLRPSGRRRHTVHVPRILLIEDSAHFQGLVSMLVKQRFPAIELHVSADAIAGLVSFGHLQPDLIIVDILLPGMDGATLITGLRNHALFGNCKLVVLTALDAQQREPYAAALDGVDVVHKPRLVQELPPLIEAALGHLLANKDAAEEPAPAANGGALALAPSEPPPVKAKASKARSSKPKAKAAGKSGQQPAG
;
A
#
# COMPACT_ATOMS: atom_id res chain seq x y z
N MET A 1 40.03 3.76 -21.67
CA MET A 1 39.39 4.95 -21.05
C MET A 1 39.69 4.90 -19.56
N SER A 2 40.30 5.95 -19.01
CA SER A 2 40.92 5.92 -17.68
C SER A 2 39.90 5.65 -16.56
N SER A 3 40.11 4.58 -15.79
CA SER A 3 39.25 4.17 -14.68
C SER A 3 39.55 5.02 -13.45
N SER A 4 38.82 6.13 -13.27
CA SER A 4 38.90 6.90 -12.03
C SER A 4 38.27 6.08 -10.90
N ALA A 5 38.95 5.93 -9.76
CA ALA A 5 38.42 5.24 -8.57
C ALA A 5 37.20 5.95 -7.96
N TYR A 6 36.99 7.23 -8.33
CA TYR A 6 35.92 8.08 -7.83
C TYR A 6 35.27 8.88 -8.95
N TYR A 7 34.02 9.23 -8.74
CA TYR A 7 33.23 10.08 -9.61
C TYR A 7 32.77 11.34 -8.87
N THR A 8 32.68 12.45 -9.58
CA THR A 8 32.01 13.65 -9.10
C THR A 8 30.50 13.45 -9.14
N THR A 9 29.77 14.23 -8.33
CA THR A 9 28.30 14.24 -8.35
C THR A 9 27.74 14.50 -9.76
N LEU A 10 28.40 15.35 -10.55
CA LEU A 10 27.97 15.69 -11.90
C LEU A 10 28.22 14.57 -12.91
N GLU A 11 29.33 13.84 -12.76
CA GLU A 11 29.61 12.66 -13.58
C GLU A 11 28.62 11.53 -13.28
N VAL A 12 28.34 11.27 -11.99
CA VAL A 12 27.32 10.28 -11.60
C VAL A 12 25.94 10.69 -12.10
N ALA A 13 25.59 11.96 -12.02
CA ALA A 13 24.34 12.50 -12.54
C ALA A 13 24.20 12.23 -14.05
N LYS A 14 25.26 12.51 -14.83
CA LYS A 14 25.29 12.23 -16.26
C LYS A 14 25.23 10.73 -16.57
N MET A 15 25.95 9.89 -15.81
CA MET A 15 25.94 8.44 -16.00
C MET A 15 24.59 7.80 -15.72
N LEU A 16 23.85 8.33 -14.74
CA LEU A 16 22.55 7.81 -14.33
C LEU A 16 21.38 8.52 -15.00
N GLY A 17 21.61 9.57 -15.80
CA GLY A 17 20.55 10.39 -16.39
C GLY A 17 19.72 11.15 -15.36
N MET A 18 20.32 11.55 -14.23
CA MET A 18 19.64 12.18 -13.10
C MET A 18 20.07 13.64 -12.92
N ALA A 19 19.27 14.43 -12.20
CA ALA A 19 19.70 15.75 -11.75
C ALA A 19 20.85 15.64 -10.72
N VAL A 20 21.77 16.61 -10.74
CA VAL A 20 22.91 16.69 -9.79
C VAL A 20 22.42 16.69 -8.34
N ARG A 21 21.30 17.37 -8.05
CA ARG A 21 20.71 17.42 -6.71
C ARG A 21 20.26 16.04 -6.23
N SER A 22 19.72 15.20 -7.10
CA SER A 22 19.30 13.83 -6.77
C SER A 22 20.49 12.98 -6.33
N VAL A 23 21.62 13.08 -7.04
CA VAL A 23 22.86 12.41 -6.63
C VAL A 23 23.36 12.92 -5.28
N GLN A 24 23.24 14.21 -4.99
CA GLN A 24 23.62 14.77 -3.68
C GLN A 24 22.74 14.21 -2.56
N LEU A 25 21.42 14.10 -2.78
CA LEU A 25 20.50 13.53 -1.81
C LEU A 25 20.78 12.04 -1.55
N MET A 26 21.11 11.27 -2.59
CA MET A 26 21.53 9.87 -2.43
C MET A 26 22.81 9.74 -1.59
N VAL A 27 23.73 10.70 -1.71
CA VAL A 27 24.90 10.77 -0.83
C VAL A 27 24.51 11.12 0.60
N ASP A 28 23.66 12.13 0.78
CA ASP A 28 23.25 12.62 2.10
C ASP A 28 22.41 11.56 2.87
N ARG A 29 21.65 10.70 2.16
CA ARG A 29 20.90 9.55 2.70
C ARG A 29 21.76 8.31 2.96
N GLY A 30 22.99 8.28 2.44
CA GLY A 30 23.91 7.14 2.58
C GLY A 30 23.77 6.05 1.52
N ASP A 31 22.90 6.22 0.53
CA ASP A 31 22.73 5.29 -0.60
C ASP A 31 23.99 5.22 -1.48
N LEU A 32 24.66 6.36 -1.63
CA LEU A 32 25.95 6.48 -2.31
C LEU A 32 27.03 6.94 -1.33
N GLN A 33 28.04 6.10 -1.12
CA GLN A 33 29.20 6.47 -0.32
C GLN A 33 30.04 7.52 -1.06
N ALA A 34 30.22 8.67 -0.41
CA ALA A 34 31.07 9.73 -0.88
C ALA A 34 31.85 10.38 0.26
N TRP A 35 33.00 10.96 -0.08
CA TRP A 35 33.79 11.81 0.81
C TRP A 35 33.91 13.21 0.22
N LYS A 36 34.20 14.22 1.05
CA LYS A 36 34.40 15.61 0.62
C LYS A 36 35.90 15.92 0.56
N THR A 37 36.35 16.53 -0.54
CA THR A 37 37.69 17.12 -0.59
C THR A 37 37.77 18.35 0.31
N PRO A 38 38.98 18.82 0.70
CA PRO A 38 39.13 20.07 1.44
C PRO A 38 38.44 21.28 0.77
N GLY A 39 38.31 21.26 -0.57
CA GLY A 39 37.55 22.26 -1.33
C GLY A 39 36.03 22.02 -1.41
N GLY A 40 35.45 21.19 -0.54
CA GLY A 40 33.99 21.00 -0.39
C GLY A 40 33.31 20.12 -1.45
N HIS A 41 34.03 19.64 -2.46
CA HIS A 41 33.45 18.84 -3.54
C HIS A 41 33.32 17.37 -3.12
N ARG A 42 32.16 16.76 -3.41
CA ARG A 42 31.92 15.33 -3.15
C ARG A 42 32.65 14.44 -4.17
N ARG A 43 33.13 13.28 -3.70
CA ARG A 43 33.76 12.21 -4.47
C ARG A 43 33.06 10.90 -4.11
N ILE A 44 32.22 10.43 -5.03
CA ILE A 44 31.42 9.21 -4.90
C ILE A 44 32.29 8.04 -5.33
N THR A 45 32.32 6.98 -4.52
CA THR A 45 33.13 5.79 -4.81
C THR A 45 32.54 5.00 -5.98
N ARG A 46 33.41 4.48 -6.86
CA ARG A 46 32.99 3.55 -7.93
C ARG A 46 32.19 2.39 -7.38
N ASP A 47 32.71 1.71 -6.35
CA ASP A 47 32.11 0.50 -5.81
C ASP A 47 30.71 0.77 -5.23
N SER A 48 30.48 1.93 -4.61
CA SER A 48 29.15 2.27 -4.11
C SER A 48 28.18 2.59 -5.23
N LEU A 49 28.64 3.26 -6.29
CA LEU A 49 27.82 3.50 -7.47
C LEU A 49 27.49 2.19 -8.18
N GLU A 50 28.46 1.30 -8.37
CA GLU A 50 28.27 0.00 -9.00
C GLU A 50 27.39 -0.93 -8.16
N ARG A 51 27.55 -0.93 -6.83
CA ARG A 51 26.63 -1.64 -5.92
C ARG A 51 25.22 -1.10 -6.01
N TRP A 52 25.05 0.22 -6.05
CA TRP A 52 23.75 0.85 -6.21
C TRP A 52 23.15 0.48 -7.57
N ILE A 53 23.89 0.62 -8.67
CA ILE A 53 23.45 0.21 -10.01
C ILE A 53 23.09 -1.27 -10.03
N LYS A 54 23.88 -2.16 -9.42
CA LYS A 54 23.63 -3.61 -9.39
C LYS A 54 22.42 -3.98 -8.52
N GLY A 55 22.22 -3.28 -7.39
CA GLY A 55 21.05 -3.43 -6.52
C GLY A 55 19.78 -2.88 -7.16
N SER A 56 19.88 -1.73 -7.83
CA SER A 56 18.81 -1.16 -8.65
C SER A 56 18.53 -2.04 -9.87
N ARG A 57 19.54 -2.67 -10.48
CA ARG A 57 19.37 -3.67 -11.56
C ARG A 57 18.73 -4.97 -11.08
N ALA A 58 18.86 -5.35 -9.81
CA ALA A 58 18.04 -6.46 -9.28
C ALA A 58 16.54 -6.09 -9.18
N GLY A 59 16.20 -4.80 -9.13
CA GLY A 59 14.82 -4.29 -9.21
C GLY A 59 14.39 -3.70 -10.57
N VAL A 60 15.34 -3.41 -11.48
CA VAL A 60 15.13 -2.69 -12.76
C VAL A 60 15.64 -3.50 -13.97
N THR A 61 16.36 -4.61 -13.77
CA THR A 61 16.74 -5.57 -14.83
C THR A 61 16.16 -6.95 -14.57
N GLY A 62 14.84 -7.03 -14.59
CA GLY A 62 14.08 -8.24 -14.93
C GLY A 62 13.62 -8.26 -16.39
N VAL A 63 14.25 -7.49 -17.28
CA VAL A 63 13.68 -7.12 -18.60
C VAL A 63 14.19 -7.98 -19.77
N ALA A 64 15.01 -9.03 -19.58
CA ALA A 64 15.58 -9.73 -20.75
C ALA A 64 15.67 -11.28 -20.69
N ALA A 65 15.10 -11.97 -19.71
CA ALA A 65 15.27 -13.43 -19.62
C ALA A 65 14.02 -14.18 -19.11
N MET A 66 12.83 -13.91 -19.65
CA MET A 66 11.63 -14.74 -19.39
C MET A 66 10.75 -14.83 -20.66
N HIS A 67 11.35 -15.04 -21.83
CA HIS A 67 10.63 -15.56 -23.01
C HIS A 67 10.86 -17.07 -23.08
N GLY A 68 9.87 -17.84 -22.64
CA GLY A 68 9.85 -19.29 -22.74
C GLY A 68 8.62 -19.83 -22.00
N GLY A 69 7.59 -20.22 -22.76
CA GLY A 69 6.22 -20.31 -22.28
C GLY A 69 5.90 -21.44 -21.29
N ALA A 70 4.79 -21.25 -20.59
CA ALA A 70 3.90 -22.32 -20.16
C ALA A 70 2.55 -21.69 -19.77
N SER A 71 1.49 -22.08 -20.50
CA SER A 71 0.11 -21.93 -20.09
C SER A 71 -0.07 -22.62 -18.73
N LEU A 72 -0.45 -21.86 -17.70
CA LEU A 72 -0.95 -22.43 -16.45
C LEU A 72 -2.21 -21.68 -16.03
N ARG A 73 -3.36 -22.29 -16.33
CA ARG A 73 -4.58 -22.10 -15.55
C ARG A 73 -4.31 -22.57 -14.12
N PRO A 74 -4.92 -21.93 -13.12
CA PRO A 74 -5.46 -22.71 -12.02
C PRO A 74 -6.93 -22.34 -11.76
N SER A 75 -7.81 -23.30 -12.01
CA SER A 75 -8.98 -23.50 -11.16
C SER A 75 -8.49 -24.02 -9.82
N GLY A 76 -8.81 -23.29 -8.76
CA GLY A 76 -8.55 -23.68 -7.38
C GLY A 76 -9.07 -22.58 -6.48
N ARG A 77 -10.11 -22.87 -5.70
CA ARG A 77 -10.68 -21.98 -4.67
C ARG A 77 -9.55 -21.34 -3.86
N ARG A 78 -9.27 -20.05 -4.12
CA ARG A 78 -8.28 -19.29 -3.37
C ARG A 78 -8.80 -19.12 -1.94
N ARG A 79 -8.00 -19.55 -0.97
CA ARG A 79 -8.16 -19.08 0.41
C ARG A 79 -8.04 -17.55 0.34
N HIS A 80 -9.08 -16.84 0.76
CA HIS A 80 -9.09 -15.38 0.84
C HIS A 80 -8.07 -14.95 1.90
N THR A 81 -6.83 -14.70 1.48
CA THR A 81 -5.94 -13.84 2.27
C THR A 81 -6.55 -12.44 2.22
N VAL A 82 -6.87 -11.87 3.38
CA VAL A 82 -7.37 -10.50 3.49
C VAL A 82 -6.31 -9.57 2.92
N HIS A 83 -6.49 -9.13 1.68
CA HIS A 83 -5.62 -8.15 1.03
C HIS A 83 -6.05 -6.77 1.50
N VAL A 84 -5.19 -6.08 2.25
CA VAL A 84 -5.42 -4.68 2.63
C VAL A 84 -5.03 -3.81 1.44
N PRO A 85 -5.95 -3.03 0.85
CA PRO A 85 -5.62 -2.23 -0.31
C PRO A 85 -4.57 -1.17 0.03
N ARG A 86 -3.59 -1.01 -0.86
CA ARG A 86 -2.48 -0.07 -0.69
C ARG A 86 -2.50 1.04 -1.74
N ILE A 87 -2.34 2.27 -1.26
CA ILE A 87 -2.08 3.43 -2.11
C ILE A 87 -0.63 3.88 -1.93
N LEU A 88 0.05 4.16 -3.04
CA LEU A 88 1.32 4.88 -3.04
C LEU A 88 1.12 6.29 -3.61
N LEU A 89 1.31 7.31 -2.79
CA LEU A 89 1.38 8.71 -3.19
C LEU A 89 2.83 9.11 -3.46
N ILE A 90 3.09 9.72 -4.62
CA ILE A 90 4.38 10.31 -4.99
C ILE A 90 4.16 11.80 -5.25
N GLU A 91 4.58 12.65 -4.31
CA GLU A 91 4.30 14.09 -4.30
C GLU A 91 5.39 14.77 -3.47
N ASP A 92 6.01 15.85 -3.93
CA ASP A 92 7.09 16.53 -3.19
C ASP A 92 6.57 17.61 -2.22
N SER A 93 5.38 18.14 -2.44
CA SER A 93 4.78 19.14 -1.56
C SER A 93 4.19 18.51 -0.29
N ALA A 94 4.82 18.80 0.86
CA ALA A 94 4.32 18.39 2.18
C ALA A 94 2.86 18.83 2.44
N HIS A 95 2.43 19.95 1.85
CA HIS A 95 1.06 20.42 1.93
C HIS A 95 0.07 19.44 1.26
N PHE A 96 0.35 19.04 0.00
CA PHE A 96 -0.50 18.11 -0.73
C PHE A 96 -0.40 16.69 -0.17
N GLN A 97 0.77 16.25 0.28
CA GLN A 97 0.93 15.00 1.01
C GLN A 97 0.01 14.94 2.24
N GLY A 98 0.01 15.99 3.06
CA GLY A 98 -0.84 16.09 4.25
C GLY A 98 -2.33 16.08 3.91
N LEU A 99 -2.72 16.81 2.87
CA LEU A 99 -4.12 16.87 2.42
C LEU A 99 -4.63 15.52 1.92
N VAL A 100 -3.86 14.83 1.06
CA VAL A 100 -4.20 13.48 0.57
C VAL A 100 -4.24 12.50 1.74
N SER A 101 -3.27 12.56 2.66
CA SER A 101 -3.22 11.66 3.82
C SER A 101 -4.44 11.82 4.72
N MET A 102 -4.85 13.06 4.99
CA MET A 102 -6.05 13.35 5.76
C MET A 102 -7.30 12.82 5.05
N LEU A 103 -7.43 13.11 3.75
CA LEU A 103 -8.57 12.68 2.92
C LEU A 103 -8.71 11.16 2.92
N VAL A 104 -7.63 10.43 2.62
CA VAL A 104 -7.62 8.96 2.57
C VAL A 104 -7.94 8.37 3.94
N LYS A 105 -7.31 8.88 5.01
CA LYS A 105 -7.55 8.38 6.37
C LYS A 105 -8.99 8.55 6.83
N GLN A 106 -9.62 9.69 6.49
CA GLN A 106 -11.00 9.98 6.90
C GLN A 106 -12.04 9.22 6.07
N ARG A 107 -11.85 9.13 4.75
CA ARG A 107 -12.82 8.56 3.81
C ARG A 107 -12.63 7.06 3.61
N PHE A 108 -11.41 6.56 3.70
CA PHE A 108 -11.02 5.19 3.38
C PHE A 108 -10.13 4.58 4.48
N PRO A 109 -10.64 4.44 5.72
CA PRO A 109 -9.84 3.98 6.86
C PRO A 109 -9.30 2.54 6.71
N ALA A 110 -9.83 1.76 5.77
CA ALA A 110 -9.38 0.41 5.46
C ALA A 110 -8.21 0.34 4.47
N ILE A 111 -7.77 1.47 3.91
CA ILE A 111 -6.66 1.57 2.95
C ILE A 111 -5.36 1.94 3.68
N GLU A 112 -4.28 1.26 3.32
CA GLU A 112 -2.93 1.61 3.75
C GLU A 112 -2.32 2.63 2.76
N LEU A 113 -2.02 3.85 3.23
CA LEU A 113 -1.40 4.90 2.42
C LEU A 113 0.10 4.99 2.71
N HIS A 114 0.91 4.89 1.65
CA HIS A 114 2.34 5.17 1.66
C HIS A 114 2.62 6.47 0.90
N VAL A 115 3.56 7.27 1.40
CA VAL A 115 3.92 8.56 0.80
C VAL A 115 5.41 8.56 0.48
N SER A 116 5.74 8.99 -0.74
CA SER A 116 7.09 9.27 -1.20
C SER A 116 7.20 10.73 -1.63
N ALA A 117 8.25 11.41 -1.16
CA ALA A 117 8.52 12.80 -1.49
C ALA A 117 9.28 12.99 -2.82
N ASP A 118 9.73 11.90 -3.44
CA ASP A 118 10.45 11.94 -4.71
C ASP A 118 10.13 10.73 -5.59
N ALA A 119 10.27 10.94 -6.90
CA ALA A 119 9.88 9.94 -7.91
C ALA A 119 10.71 8.64 -7.81
N ILE A 120 12.00 8.74 -7.47
CA ILE A 120 12.89 7.57 -7.42
C ILE A 120 12.54 6.70 -6.22
N ALA A 121 12.44 7.29 -5.03
CA ALA A 121 11.99 6.58 -3.83
C ALA A 121 10.58 6.01 -4.03
N GLY A 122 9.73 6.71 -4.79
CA GLY A 122 8.41 6.24 -5.18
C GLY A 122 8.48 4.98 -6.05
N LEU A 123 9.30 4.99 -7.10
CA LEU A 123 9.49 3.83 -7.99
C LEU A 123 10.11 2.62 -7.26
N VAL A 124 11.06 2.86 -6.35
CA VAL A 124 11.61 1.80 -5.49
C VAL A 124 10.51 1.22 -4.59
N SER A 125 9.73 2.09 -3.96
CA SER A 125 8.61 1.68 -3.09
C SER A 125 7.54 0.92 -3.89
N PHE A 126 7.25 1.30 -5.13
CA PHE A 126 6.32 0.60 -6.00
C PHE A 126 6.70 -0.87 -6.19
N GLY A 127 7.98 -1.17 -6.44
CA GLY A 127 8.46 -2.54 -6.61
C GLY A 127 8.32 -3.40 -5.34
N HIS A 128 8.51 -2.81 -4.16
CA HIS A 128 8.42 -3.50 -2.87
C HIS A 128 6.99 -3.63 -2.34
N LEU A 129 6.20 -2.56 -2.45
CA LEU A 129 4.86 -2.47 -1.87
C LEU A 129 3.80 -3.14 -2.73
N GLN A 130 4.01 -3.16 -4.05
CA GLN A 130 3.02 -3.57 -5.05
C GLN A 130 1.65 -2.94 -4.77
N PRO A 131 1.54 -1.60 -4.80
CA PRO A 131 0.30 -0.92 -4.49
C PRO A 131 -0.81 -1.26 -5.50
N ASP A 132 -2.05 -1.14 -5.06
CA ASP A 132 -3.23 -1.30 -5.90
C ASP A 132 -3.57 -0.01 -6.65
N LEU A 133 -3.11 1.14 -6.13
CA LEU A 133 -3.26 2.46 -6.74
C LEU A 133 -2.02 3.31 -6.49
N ILE A 134 -1.52 3.94 -7.55
CA ILE A 134 -0.52 5.01 -7.47
C ILE A 134 -1.20 6.34 -7.73
N ILE A 135 -0.90 7.32 -6.89
CA ILE A 135 -1.23 8.73 -7.12
C ILE A 135 0.11 9.44 -7.30
N VAL A 136 0.31 10.08 -8.44
CA VAL A 136 1.61 10.71 -8.77
C VAL A 136 1.44 12.16 -9.19
N ASP A 137 2.27 13.06 -8.66
CA ASP A 137 2.40 14.39 -9.25
C ASP A 137 3.14 14.31 -10.59
N ILE A 138 2.60 14.92 -11.62
CA ILE A 138 3.29 15.04 -12.91
C ILE A 138 4.43 16.06 -12.86
N LEU A 139 4.42 17.00 -11.90
CA LEU A 139 5.40 18.07 -11.75
C LEU A 139 6.45 17.76 -10.66
N LEU A 140 6.97 16.53 -10.63
CA LEU A 140 8.02 16.17 -9.67
C LEU A 140 9.38 16.78 -10.04
N PRO A 141 10.09 17.42 -9.09
CA PRO A 141 11.41 17.97 -9.36
C PRO A 141 12.41 16.91 -9.84
N GLY A 142 13.12 17.22 -10.93
CA GLY A 142 14.23 16.39 -11.42
C GLY A 142 13.82 15.13 -12.18
N MET A 143 12.54 14.98 -12.53
CA MET A 143 12.04 13.92 -13.41
C MET A 143 11.02 14.49 -14.41
N ASP A 144 11.04 13.98 -15.65
CA ASP A 144 9.99 14.28 -16.62
C ASP A 144 8.74 13.45 -16.32
N GLY A 145 7.61 14.12 -16.05
CA GLY A 145 6.36 13.49 -15.68
C GLY A 145 5.80 12.54 -16.75
N ALA A 146 5.98 12.87 -18.04
CA ALA A 146 5.58 11.97 -19.13
C ALA A 146 6.37 10.66 -19.08
N THR A 147 7.70 10.76 -18.97
CA THR A 147 8.59 9.60 -18.83
C THR A 147 8.23 8.73 -17.63
N LEU A 148 7.91 9.34 -16.48
CA LEU A 148 7.48 8.61 -15.27
C LEU A 148 6.19 7.83 -15.50
N ILE A 149 5.16 8.48 -16.05
CA ILE A 149 3.85 7.85 -16.31
C ILE A 149 3.99 6.70 -17.29
N THR A 150 4.69 6.92 -18.41
CA THR A 150 4.95 5.88 -19.41
C THR A 150 5.76 4.72 -18.82
N GLY A 151 6.77 5.01 -18.01
CA GLY A 151 7.59 4.00 -17.34
C GLY A 151 6.79 3.13 -16.37
N LEU A 152 5.94 3.74 -15.55
CA LEU A 152 5.04 3.03 -14.63
C LEU A 152 4.08 2.10 -15.39
N ARG A 153 3.39 2.61 -16.41
CA ARG A 153 2.39 1.85 -17.18
C ARG A 153 2.97 0.66 -17.94
N ASN A 154 4.23 0.77 -18.37
CA ASN A 154 4.93 -0.30 -19.07
C ASN A 154 5.58 -1.32 -18.12
N HIS A 155 5.48 -1.12 -16.80
CA HIS A 155 6.10 -2.01 -15.83
C HIS A 155 5.29 -3.31 -15.64
N ALA A 156 5.96 -4.46 -15.55
CA ALA A 156 5.27 -5.76 -15.45
C ALA A 156 4.36 -5.89 -14.22
N LEU A 157 4.73 -5.27 -13.10
CA LEU A 157 3.91 -5.24 -11.88
C LEU A 157 2.70 -4.31 -11.96
N PHE A 158 2.62 -3.45 -13.00
CA PHE A 158 1.56 -2.47 -13.13
C PHE A 158 0.20 -3.09 -13.51
N GLY A 159 0.16 -4.32 -14.04
CA GLY A 159 -1.06 -4.90 -14.60
C GLY A 159 -2.30 -4.90 -13.68
N ASN A 160 -2.10 -4.99 -12.36
CA ASN A 160 -3.19 -4.91 -11.37
C ASN A 160 -3.29 -3.55 -10.66
N CYS A 161 -2.32 -2.65 -10.88
CA CYS A 161 -2.24 -1.34 -10.25
C CYS A 161 -2.98 -0.31 -11.09
N LYS A 162 -3.73 0.58 -10.42
CA LYS A 162 -4.32 1.77 -11.03
C LYS A 162 -3.38 2.96 -10.92
N LEU A 163 -3.58 3.96 -11.77
CA LEU A 163 -2.80 5.19 -11.78
C LEU A 163 -3.72 6.40 -11.86
N VAL A 164 -3.54 7.33 -10.95
CA VAL A 164 -4.15 8.65 -10.96
C VAL A 164 -3.03 9.69 -10.97
N VAL A 165 -3.13 10.66 -11.87
CA VAL A 165 -2.21 11.80 -11.90
C VAL A 165 -2.81 12.94 -11.11
N LEU A 166 -2.03 13.49 -10.18
CA LEU A 166 -2.33 14.73 -9.47
C LEU A 166 -1.53 15.86 -10.13
N THR A 167 -2.12 17.03 -10.35
CA THR A 167 -1.38 18.12 -11.00
C THR A 167 -1.95 19.50 -10.70
N ALA A 168 -1.07 20.51 -10.65
CA ALA A 168 -1.47 21.91 -10.60
C ALA A 168 -1.76 22.49 -12.00
N LEU A 169 -1.36 21.80 -13.07
CA LEU A 169 -1.52 22.26 -14.44
C LEU A 169 -2.99 22.32 -14.85
N ASP A 170 -3.38 23.40 -15.52
CA ASP A 170 -4.69 23.50 -16.16
C ASP A 170 -4.78 22.63 -17.43
N ALA A 171 -5.93 22.67 -18.12
CA ALA A 171 -6.12 21.85 -19.32
C ALA A 171 -5.14 22.19 -20.45
N GLN A 172 -4.87 23.48 -20.69
CA GLN A 172 -3.99 23.94 -21.77
C GLN A 172 -2.53 23.61 -21.45
N GLN A 173 -2.11 23.81 -20.19
CA GLN A 173 -0.76 23.49 -19.74
C GLN A 173 -0.46 21.98 -19.75
N ARG A 174 -1.49 21.13 -19.79
CA ARG A 174 -1.35 19.67 -19.89
C ARG A 174 -1.17 19.15 -21.33
N GLU A 175 -1.38 19.98 -22.34
CA GLU A 175 -1.22 19.59 -23.76
C GLU A 175 0.12 18.88 -24.06
N PRO A 176 1.28 19.34 -23.54
CA PRO A 176 2.55 18.66 -23.78
C PRO A 176 2.62 17.21 -23.23
N TYR A 177 1.77 16.88 -22.26
CA TYR A 177 1.71 15.57 -21.61
C TYR A 177 0.55 14.70 -22.11
N ALA A 178 -0.25 15.17 -23.08
CA ALA A 178 -1.49 14.54 -23.50
C ALA A 178 -1.31 13.05 -23.88
N ALA A 179 -0.24 12.71 -24.59
CA ALA A 179 0.04 11.32 -24.97
C ALA A 179 0.33 10.41 -23.76
N ALA A 180 1.03 10.92 -22.74
CA ALA A 180 1.32 10.15 -21.52
C ALA A 180 0.06 10.00 -20.65
N LEU A 181 -0.81 11.01 -20.66
CA LEU A 181 -2.05 11.07 -19.90
C LEU A 181 -3.23 10.35 -20.56
N ASP A 182 -3.07 9.83 -21.78
CA ASP A 182 -4.14 9.15 -22.48
C ASP A 182 -4.63 7.90 -21.71
N GLY A 183 -5.93 7.88 -21.40
CA GLY A 183 -6.56 6.85 -20.57
C GLY A 183 -6.11 6.84 -19.10
N VAL A 184 -5.52 7.93 -18.60
CA VAL A 184 -5.14 8.10 -17.18
C VAL A 184 -6.07 9.11 -16.53
N ASP A 185 -6.61 8.78 -15.35
CA ASP A 185 -7.43 9.70 -14.58
C ASP A 185 -6.55 10.85 -14.04
N VAL A 186 -7.01 12.09 -14.18
CA VAL A 186 -6.26 13.28 -13.76
C VAL A 186 -7.07 14.12 -12.80
N VAL A 187 -6.50 14.39 -11.63
CA VAL A 187 -7.03 15.26 -10.58
C VAL A 187 -6.32 16.61 -10.62
N HIS A 188 -7.09 17.68 -10.69
CA HIS A 188 -6.55 19.02 -10.57
C HIS A 188 -6.42 19.39 -9.08
N LYS A 189 -5.22 19.76 -8.64
CA LYS A 189 -4.89 20.02 -7.22
C LYS A 189 -5.86 20.99 -6.51
N PRO A 190 -6.30 22.11 -7.12
CA PRO A 190 -7.34 22.98 -6.56
C PRO A 190 -8.69 22.31 -6.30
N ARG A 191 -8.99 21.19 -6.98
CA ARG A 191 -10.22 20.40 -6.85
C ARG A 191 -9.98 19.01 -6.27
N LEU A 192 -8.81 18.79 -5.65
CA LEU A 192 -8.38 17.49 -5.13
C LEU A 192 -9.41 16.86 -4.19
N VAL A 193 -9.96 17.65 -3.26
CA VAL A 193 -10.90 17.16 -2.25
C VAL A 193 -12.18 16.62 -2.87
N GLN A 194 -12.60 17.18 -4.01
CA GLN A 194 -13.80 16.79 -4.73
C GLN A 194 -13.54 15.65 -5.73
N GLU A 195 -12.41 15.70 -6.44
CA GLU A 195 -12.12 14.83 -7.58
C GLU A 195 -11.41 13.53 -7.19
N LEU A 196 -10.58 13.53 -6.14
CA LEU A 196 -9.80 12.35 -5.78
C LEU A 196 -10.61 11.21 -5.14
N PRO A 197 -11.54 11.45 -4.19
CA PRO A 197 -12.33 10.38 -3.57
C PRO A 197 -13.08 9.47 -4.55
N PRO A 198 -13.87 9.97 -5.53
CA PRO A 198 -14.60 9.10 -6.44
C PRO A 198 -13.67 8.24 -7.31
N LEU A 199 -12.48 8.73 -7.63
CA LEU A 199 -11.48 7.95 -8.38
C LEU A 199 -10.88 6.82 -7.53
N ILE A 200 -10.63 7.08 -6.24
CA ILE A 200 -10.19 6.03 -5.30
C ILE A 200 -11.28 4.96 -5.15
N GLU A 201 -12.55 5.37 -5.02
CA GLU A 201 -13.70 4.47 -4.94
C GLU A 201 -13.84 3.63 -6.22
N ALA A 202 -13.73 4.23 -7.39
CA ALA A 202 -13.78 3.52 -8.67
C ALA A 202 -12.60 2.54 -8.83
N ALA A 203 -11.39 2.95 -8.42
CA ALA A 203 -10.18 2.13 -8.54
C ALA A 203 -10.18 0.92 -7.60
N LEU A 204 -10.58 1.13 -6.34
CA LEU A 204 -10.37 0.17 -5.24
C LEU A 204 -11.67 -0.40 -4.65
N GLY A 205 -12.84 0.07 -5.08
CA GLY A 205 -14.13 -0.33 -4.50
C GLY A 205 -14.36 -1.84 -4.49
N HIS A 206 -13.89 -2.55 -5.52
CA HIS A 206 -13.97 -4.01 -5.58
C HIS A 206 -13.11 -4.72 -4.50
N LEU A 207 -11.97 -4.14 -4.09
CA LEU A 207 -11.14 -4.67 -3.01
C LEU A 207 -11.72 -4.34 -1.63
N LEU A 208 -12.37 -3.18 -1.51
CA LEU A 208 -13.04 -2.75 -0.28
C LEU A 208 -14.30 -3.60 0.00
N ALA A 209 -15.13 -3.86 -1.02
CA ALA A 209 -16.34 -4.68 -0.88
C ALA A 209 -16.05 -6.15 -0.55
N ASN A 210 -14.90 -6.68 -1.02
CA ASN A 210 -14.46 -8.04 -0.73
C ASN A 210 -14.04 -8.25 0.74
N LYS A 211 -13.87 -7.17 1.51
CA LYS A 211 -13.56 -7.22 2.95
C LYS A 211 -14.83 -7.41 3.78
N ASP A 212 -15.93 -6.73 3.42
CA ASP A 212 -17.21 -6.80 4.14
C ASP A 212 -17.89 -8.17 3.97
N ALA A 213 -17.77 -8.81 2.80
CA ALA A 213 -18.33 -10.15 2.56
C ALA A 213 -17.58 -11.27 3.30
N ALA A 214 -16.35 -11.03 3.79
CA ALA A 214 -15.59 -11.99 4.58
C ALA A 214 -15.91 -11.93 6.08
N GLU A 215 -16.73 -10.97 6.51
CA GLU A 215 -17.08 -10.72 7.92
C GLU A 215 -18.54 -11.11 8.26
N GLU A 216 -19.33 -11.62 7.30
CA GLU A 216 -20.64 -12.20 7.63
C GLU A 216 -20.48 -13.48 8.47
N PRO A 217 -21.13 -13.57 9.66
CA PRO A 217 -21.14 -14.80 10.43
C PRO A 217 -21.89 -15.86 9.63
N ALA A 218 -21.26 -17.02 9.44
CA ALA A 218 -21.85 -18.16 8.74
C ALA A 218 -23.29 -18.42 9.22
N PRO A 219 -24.28 -18.57 8.31
CA PRO A 219 -25.64 -18.87 8.71
C PRO A 219 -25.64 -20.19 9.50
N ALA A 220 -26.19 -20.13 10.72
CA ALA A 220 -26.38 -21.29 11.57
C ALA A 220 -27.04 -22.41 10.74
N ALA A 221 -26.33 -23.53 10.63
CA ALA A 221 -26.81 -24.72 9.96
C ALA A 221 -28.11 -25.19 10.64
N ASN A 222 -29.26 -24.85 10.07
CA ASN A 222 -30.51 -25.47 10.41
C ASN A 222 -30.46 -26.90 9.87
N GLY A 223 -30.10 -27.84 10.75
CA GLY A 223 -30.23 -29.26 10.50
C GLY A 223 -31.69 -29.61 10.33
N GLY A 224 -32.13 -29.76 9.07
CA GLY A 224 -33.41 -30.37 8.74
C GLY A 224 -33.41 -31.82 9.17
N ALA A 225 -34.15 -32.13 10.24
CA ALA A 225 -34.55 -33.49 10.55
C ALA A 225 -35.66 -33.91 9.59
N LEU A 226 -35.35 -34.91 8.77
CA LEU A 226 -36.28 -35.58 7.87
C LEU A 226 -37.42 -36.21 8.71
N ALA A 227 -38.65 -35.78 8.45
CA ALA A 227 -39.85 -36.34 9.05
C ALA A 227 -40.18 -37.71 8.43
N LEU A 228 -40.41 -38.70 9.28
CA LEU A 228 -41.07 -39.96 8.96
C LEU A 228 -42.00 -40.29 10.15
N ALA A 229 -43.31 -40.32 9.90
CA ALA A 229 -44.37 -40.64 10.87
C ALA A 229 -44.94 -42.04 10.56
N PRO A 230 -45.96 -42.55 11.30
CA PRO A 230 -45.97 -42.91 12.72
C PRO A 230 -46.45 -44.38 12.93
N SER A 231 -46.22 -45.00 14.11
CA SER A 231 -47.00 -46.17 14.56
C SER A 231 -47.03 -46.32 16.09
N GLU A 232 -48.24 -46.60 16.57
CA GLU A 232 -48.86 -46.67 17.91
C GLU A 232 -48.09 -47.11 19.19
N PRO A 233 -48.61 -46.74 20.41
CA PRO A 233 -48.09 -47.10 21.73
C PRO A 233 -48.78 -48.36 22.32
N PRO A 234 -48.24 -49.08 23.33
CA PRO A 234 -48.58 -48.85 24.76
C PRO A 234 -47.46 -49.36 25.76
N PRO A 235 -47.71 -49.68 27.05
CA PRO A 235 -47.91 -48.75 28.17
C PRO A 235 -47.02 -49.00 29.43
N VAL A 236 -47.05 -48.04 30.37
CA VAL A 236 -46.83 -48.10 31.84
C VAL A 236 -45.59 -48.80 32.46
N LYS A 237 -44.91 -48.08 33.38
CA LYS A 237 -45.08 -48.26 34.84
C LYS A 237 -44.27 -47.23 35.66
N ALA A 238 -44.94 -46.70 36.69
CA ALA A 238 -44.42 -45.81 37.71
C ALA A 238 -43.31 -46.43 38.56
N LYS A 239 -42.46 -45.57 39.16
CA LYS A 239 -42.05 -45.68 40.57
C LYS A 239 -41.49 -44.34 41.09
N ALA A 240 -42.15 -43.85 42.13
CA ALA A 240 -41.76 -42.70 42.94
C ALA A 240 -40.62 -43.07 43.89
N SER A 241 -39.74 -42.13 44.26
CA SER A 241 -39.27 -41.99 45.66
C SER A 241 -38.61 -40.65 45.97
N LYS A 242 -39.22 -39.94 46.93
CA LYS A 242 -38.65 -39.19 48.08
C LYS A 242 -37.40 -38.30 47.88
N ALA A 243 -37.53 -36.97 47.98
CA ALA A 243 -37.68 -36.15 49.20
C ALA A 243 -36.46 -36.11 50.13
N ARG A 244 -35.84 -34.91 50.25
CA ARG A 244 -35.66 -34.23 51.55
C ARG A 244 -35.20 -32.79 51.37
N SER A 245 -35.92 -31.91 52.05
CA SER A 245 -35.61 -30.51 52.29
C SER A 245 -34.64 -30.37 53.47
N SER A 246 -33.83 -29.31 53.47
CA SER A 246 -33.54 -28.50 54.66
C SER A 246 -32.72 -27.25 54.29
N LYS A 247 -33.40 -26.11 54.27
CA LYS A 247 -32.89 -24.75 54.61
C LYS A 247 -32.83 -24.65 56.16
N PRO A 248 -32.49 -23.51 56.82
CA PRO A 248 -31.71 -22.30 56.44
C PRO A 248 -30.78 -21.79 57.59
N LYS A 249 -30.33 -20.53 57.45
CA LYS A 249 -29.81 -19.53 58.45
C LYS A 249 -28.29 -19.44 58.58
N ALA A 250 -27.66 -18.29 58.85
CA ALA A 250 -27.98 -16.85 58.84
C ALA A 250 -26.73 -16.12 59.40
N LYS A 251 -26.65 -14.79 59.18
CA LYS A 251 -25.95 -13.78 60.01
C LYS A 251 -24.40 -13.82 60.00
N ALA A 252 -23.65 -12.73 60.15
CA ALA A 252 -23.86 -11.28 60.28
C ALA A 252 -22.46 -10.64 60.09
N ALA A 253 -22.34 -9.50 59.41
CA ALA A 253 -22.13 -8.15 59.98
C ALA A 253 -20.74 -7.85 60.59
N GLY A 254 -20.23 -6.67 60.24
CA GLY A 254 -19.19 -5.91 60.95
C GLY A 254 -18.06 -5.47 60.00
N LYS A 255 -18.05 -4.22 59.49
CA LYS A 255 -17.50 -3.00 60.11
C LYS A 255 -16.01 -3.18 60.46
N SER A 256 -15.05 -2.30 60.21
CA SER A 256 -15.01 -0.84 59.97
C SER A 256 -13.52 -0.43 59.97
N GLY A 257 -13.19 0.78 59.48
CA GLY A 257 -11.93 1.49 59.79
C GLY A 257 -11.13 1.81 58.53
N GLN A 258 -11.28 2.96 57.87
CA GLN A 258 -11.00 4.35 58.26
C GLN A 258 -9.50 4.73 58.15
N GLN A 259 -9.14 5.27 56.96
CA GLN A 259 -8.54 6.61 56.74
C GLN A 259 -7.04 6.88 57.11
N PRO A 260 -6.45 8.05 56.75
CA PRO A 260 -5.32 8.15 55.82
C PRO A 260 -4.07 8.86 56.40
N ALA A 261 -3.01 9.06 55.60
CA ALA A 261 -2.18 10.26 55.48
C ALA A 261 -0.82 9.94 54.82
N GLY A 262 -0.33 10.85 53.99
CA GLY A 262 0.99 10.81 53.35
C GLY A 262 1.02 11.69 52.12
#